data_AF-A0A7X6P9W7-F1
#
_entry.id   AF-A0A7X6P9W7-F1
#
_cell.length_a   1.000
_cell.length_b   1.000
_cell.length_c   1.000
_cell.angle_alpha   90.00
_cell.angle_beta   90.00
_cell.angle_gamma   90.00
#
_symmetry.space_group_name_H-M   'P 1'
#
loop_
_entity.id
_entity.type
_entity.pdbx_description
1 polymer ?
#
loop_
_entity_poly.entity_id
_entity_poly.type
_entity_poly.pdbx_seq_one_letter_code
_entity_poly.pdbx_strand_id
1 'polypeptide(L)'
;MSLKRNLRVTFVLVLLIMSLIISCSESPTQVTIRDDNQDHVAHLAPDPNILGNTEMFFIPETIQGSAIWIINGPSANVGVDIRDKSNSAFIYYADSYIGAGSNSAQTGTQIPWNRWMRVRLVVYKSGLSGAIVNFIQFLGLDFFDSLEDYMIEQIYENDVFLSSDGIYKTIPVTYK
;
A
#
# COMPACT_ATOMS: atom_id res chain seq x y z
N MET A 1 33.79 -45.17 38.30
CA MET A 1 32.73 -44.14 38.43
C MET A 1 32.50 -43.29 37.15
N SER A 2 33.23 -43.53 36.04
CA SER A 2 33.18 -42.69 34.82
C SER A 2 32.13 -43.11 33.77
N LEU A 3 31.89 -44.42 33.60
CA LEU A 3 31.05 -44.93 32.49
C LEU A 3 29.55 -44.55 32.60
N LYS A 4 28.97 -44.57 33.81
CA LYS A 4 27.55 -44.20 34.03
C LYS A 4 27.28 -42.71 33.81
N ARG A 5 28.29 -41.84 34.00
CA ARG A 5 28.17 -40.38 33.79
C ARG A 5 28.19 -40.05 32.31
N ASN A 6 29.07 -40.68 31.54
CA ASN A 6 29.15 -40.49 30.09
C ASN A 6 27.88 -40.99 29.39
N LEU A 7 27.32 -42.14 29.80
CA LEU A 7 26.08 -42.66 29.22
C LEU A 7 24.88 -41.72 29.45
N ARG A 8 24.78 -41.10 30.64
CA ARG A 8 23.73 -40.11 30.94
C ARG A 8 23.89 -38.81 30.14
N VAL A 9 25.13 -38.33 29.97
CA VAL A 9 25.41 -37.13 29.18
C VAL A 9 25.11 -37.37 27.69
N THR A 10 25.50 -38.52 27.14
CA THR A 10 25.17 -38.89 25.74
C THR A 10 23.66 -39.02 25.55
N PHE A 11 22.94 -39.62 26.49
CA PHE A 11 21.49 -39.79 26.38
C PHE A 11 20.74 -38.45 26.39
N VAL A 12 21.16 -37.51 27.26
CA VAL A 12 20.58 -36.15 27.32
C VAL A 12 20.92 -35.35 26.06
N LEU A 13 22.14 -35.48 25.54
CA LEU A 13 22.56 -34.80 24.32
C LEU A 13 21.78 -35.28 23.09
N VAL A 14 21.55 -36.60 22.98
CA VAL A 14 20.74 -37.19 21.91
C VAL A 14 19.29 -36.74 21.97
N LEU A 15 18.72 -36.63 23.17
CA LEU A 15 17.36 -36.11 23.38
C LEU A 15 17.23 -34.64 22.97
N LEU A 16 18.24 -33.82 23.29
CA LEU A 16 18.29 -32.40 22.94
C LEU A 16 18.43 -32.19 21.42
N ILE A 17 19.23 -33.03 20.76
CA ILE A 17 19.37 -33.02 19.30
C ILE A 17 18.06 -33.47 18.64
N MET A 18 17.39 -34.50 19.17
CA MET A 18 16.07 -34.93 18.65
C MET A 18 14.99 -33.85 18.79
N SER A 19 15.02 -33.02 19.83
CA SER A 19 14.06 -31.92 19.97
C SER A 19 14.24 -30.81 18.93
N LEU A 20 15.44 -30.65 18.35
CA LEU A 20 15.73 -29.63 17.35
C LEU A 20 15.29 -30.02 15.93
N ILE A 21 15.18 -31.32 15.63
CA ILE A 21 14.79 -31.84 14.30
C ILE A 21 13.28 -31.93 14.10
N ILE A 22 12.47 -31.82 15.17
CA ILE A 22 11.01 -31.86 15.09
C ILE A 22 10.42 -30.46 14.81
N SER A 23 11.24 -29.41 14.82
CA SER A 23 10.84 -28.08 14.34
C SER A 23 10.89 -28.03 12.81
N CYS A 24 10.12 -28.91 12.18
CA CYS A 24 9.80 -28.84 10.77
C CYS A 24 8.63 -27.85 10.66
N SER A 25 8.92 -26.65 10.17
CA SER A 25 7.92 -25.61 9.93
C SER A 25 6.85 -26.14 8.97
N GLU A 26 5.60 -26.15 9.40
CA GLU A 26 4.48 -26.24 8.46
C GLU A 26 4.63 -25.07 7.46
N SER A 27 4.61 -25.39 6.17
CA SER A 27 4.54 -24.38 5.13
C SER A 27 3.31 -23.51 5.43
N PRO A 28 3.41 -22.17 5.35
CA PRO A 28 2.23 -21.33 5.53
C PRO A 28 1.15 -21.82 4.57
N THR A 29 -0.07 -21.96 5.06
CA THR A 29 -1.21 -22.38 4.28
C THR A 29 -1.28 -21.50 3.04
N GLN A 30 -0.96 -22.06 1.86
CA GLN A 30 -1.17 -21.36 0.61
C GLN A 30 -2.67 -21.34 0.37
N VAL A 31 -3.31 -20.28 0.84
CA VAL A 31 -4.68 -19.98 0.49
C VAL A 31 -4.65 -19.51 -0.95
N THR A 32 -4.99 -20.40 -1.88
CA THR A 32 -5.32 -20.01 -3.24
C THR A 32 -6.68 -19.32 -3.19
N ILE A 33 -6.69 -18.00 -3.03
CA ILE A 33 -7.91 -17.21 -3.21
C ILE A 33 -8.21 -17.27 -4.71
N ARG A 34 -9.15 -18.14 -5.06
CA ARG A 34 -9.78 -18.13 -6.38
C ARG A 34 -10.92 -17.13 -6.27
N ASP A 35 -10.69 -15.96 -6.84
CA ASP A 35 -11.53 -14.78 -6.63
C ASP A 35 -12.60 -14.73 -7.71
N ASP A 36 -13.72 -15.40 -7.46
CA ASP A 36 -14.92 -15.28 -8.29
C ASP A 36 -15.58 -13.88 -8.14
N ASN A 37 -15.02 -12.99 -7.31
CA ASN A 37 -15.48 -11.62 -7.03
C ASN A 37 -14.49 -10.54 -7.55
N GLN A 38 -13.38 -10.95 -8.17
CA GLN A 38 -12.32 -10.06 -8.67
C GLN A 38 -12.81 -9.20 -9.83
N ASP A 39 -13.85 -9.65 -10.53
CA ASP A 39 -14.45 -8.98 -11.67
C ASP A 39 -15.04 -7.60 -11.32
N HIS A 40 -15.27 -7.31 -10.04
CA HIS A 40 -15.78 -6.02 -9.58
C HIS A 40 -14.71 -5.11 -8.96
N VAL A 41 -13.52 -5.65 -8.62
CA VAL A 41 -12.43 -4.86 -8.03
C VAL A 41 -11.63 -4.21 -9.16
N ALA A 42 -11.63 -2.88 -9.21
CA ALA A 42 -10.72 -2.19 -10.12
C ALA A 42 -9.33 -2.11 -9.48
N HIS A 43 -8.31 -2.51 -10.22
CA HIS A 43 -6.92 -2.51 -9.77
C HIS A 43 -6.05 -1.68 -10.73
N LEU A 44 -5.44 -0.63 -10.19
CA LEU A 44 -4.36 0.10 -10.83
C LEU A 44 -3.03 -0.48 -10.35
N ALA A 45 -2.42 -1.31 -11.21
CA ALA A 45 -1.11 -1.90 -10.98
C ALA A 45 -0.02 -0.80 -10.93
N PRO A 46 1.19 -1.10 -10.40
CA PRO A 46 2.28 -0.14 -10.42
C PRO A 46 2.63 0.21 -11.87
N ASP A 47 2.56 1.49 -12.19
CA ASP A 47 3.01 2.01 -13.46
C ASP A 47 3.99 3.16 -13.19
N PRO A 48 5.25 3.06 -13.66
CA PRO A 48 6.27 4.07 -13.40
C PRO A 48 5.96 5.44 -14.04
N ASN A 49 4.93 5.55 -14.88
CA ASN A 49 4.49 6.82 -15.45
C ASN A 49 3.23 7.37 -14.75
N ILE A 50 2.53 6.54 -13.98
CA ILE A 50 1.22 6.88 -13.44
C ILE A 50 1.21 6.91 -11.92
N LEU A 51 1.70 5.85 -11.29
CA LEU A 51 1.65 5.62 -9.84
C LEU A 51 3.02 5.29 -9.22
N GLY A 52 4.09 5.43 -10.00
CA GLY A 52 5.42 5.02 -9.56
C GLY A 52 5.42 3.53 -9.17
N ASN A 53 5.77 3.27 -7.91
CA ASN A 53 5.84 1.94 -7.29
C ASN A 53 4.60 1.60 -6.43
N THR A 54 3.50 2.33 -6.58
CA THR A 54 2.29 2.19 -5.77
C THR A 54 1.18 1.49 -6.54
N GLU A 55 0.41 0.66 -5.84
CA GLU A 55 -0.78 -0.03 -6.34
C GLU A 55 -2.04 0.55 -5.69
N MET A 56 -3.14 0.59 -6.44
CA MET A 56 -4.43 1.04 -5.92
C MET A 56 -5.54 0.05 -6.23
N PHE A 57 -6.31 -0.30 -5.21
CA PHE A 57 -7.49 -1.16 -5.32
C PHE A 57 -8.74 -0.36 -4.98
N PHE A 58 -9.74 -0.46 -5.84
CA PHE A 58 -11.08 0.08 -5.63
C PHE A 58 -11.99 -1.11 -5.41
N ILE A 59 -12.33 -1.34 -4.14
CA ILE A 59 -13.03 -2.53 -3.67
C ILE A 59 -14.49 -2.16 -3.40
N PRO A 60 -15.44 -2.51 -4.28
CA PRO A 60 -16.86 -2.35 -3.98
C PRO A 60 -17.30 -3.34 -2.90
N GLU A 61 -18.44 -3.06 -2.26
CA GLU A 61 -19.19 -4.02 -1.42
C GLU A 61 -18.43 -4.62 -0.22
N THR A 62 -17.57 -3.82 0.41
CA THR A 62 -17.10 -4.11 1.78
C THR A 62 -18.24 -4.01 2.80
N ILE A 63 -18.05 -4.58 3.99
CA ILE A 63 -19.03 -4.50 5.11
C ILE A 63 -19.42 -3.04 5.42
N GLN A 64 -18.52 -2.09 5.19
CA GLN A 64 -18.72 -0.66 5.48
C GLN A 64 -19.15 0.17 4.25
N GLY A 65 -19.41 -0.45 3.09
CA GLY A 65 -19.68 0.25 1.82
C GLY A 65 -18.58 -0.05 0.81
N SER A 66 -17.92 0.95 0.25
CA SER A 66 -16.74 0.72 -0.61
C SER A 66 -15.43 1.04 0.11
N ALA A 67 -14.32 0.55 -0.42
CA ALA A 67 -13.00 0.89 0.06
C ALA A 67 -12.02 1.24 -1.06
N ILE A 68 -11.09 2.12 -0.75
CA ILE A 68 -9.92 2.42 -1.59
C ILE A 68 -8.68 2.04 -0.79
N TRP A 69 -7.88 1.13 -1.33
CA TRP A 69 -6.66 0.64 -0.70
C TRP A 69 -5.46 1.02 -1.55
N ILE A 70 -4.42 1.51 -0.90
CA ILE A 70 -3.17 1.93 -1.50
C ILE A 70 -2.05 1.07 -0.91
N ILE A 71 -1.29 0.40 -1.76
CA ILE A 71 -0.10 -0.36 -1.36
C ILE A 71 1.12 0.35 -1.91
N ASN A 72 1.97 0.87 -1.02
CA ASN A 72 3.21 1.50 -1.41
C ASN A 72 4.36 0.48 -1.41
N GLY A 73 5.10 0.41 -2.52
CA GLY A 73 6.33 -0.37 -2.59
C GLY A 73 7.42 0.11 -1.61
N PRO A 74 8.53 -0.65 -1.48
CA PRO A 74 9.54 -0.42 -0.45
C PRO A 74 10.50 0.75 -0.72
N SER A 75 10.37 1.44 -1.85
CA SER A 75 11.43 2.33 -2.35
C SER A 75 11.44 3.72 -1.70
N ALA A 76 10.27 4.29 -1.44
CA ALA A 76 10.16 5.66 -0.93
C ALA A 76 8.88 5.84 -0.13
N ASN A 77 8.85 6.87 0.72
CA ASN A 77 7.61 7.30 1.36
C ASN A 77 6.80 8.14 0.37
N VAL A 78 5.49 7.99 0.38
CA VAL A 78 4.61 8.66 -0.58
C VAL A 78 3.44 9.35 0.11
N GLY A 79 2.90 10.38 -0.52
CA GLY A 79 1.57 10.91 -0.22
C GLY A 79 0.69 10.72 -1.44
N VAL A 80 -0.59 10.41 -1.23
CA VAL A 80 -1.53 10.15 -2.31
C VAL A 80 -2.81 10.91 -2.07
N ASP A 81 -3.31 11.57 -3.11
CA ASP A 81 -4.68 12.03 -3.13
C ASP A 81 -5.41 11.69 -4.43
N ILE A 82 -6.71 11.50 -4.31
CA ILE A 82 -7.62 11.15 -5.40
C ILE A 82 -8.82 12.07 -5.29
N ARG A 83 -9.00 12.93 -6.29
CA ARG A 83 -10.06 13.95 -6.32
C ARG A 83 -10.88 13.84 -7.60
N ASP A 84 -12.10 14.39 -7.60
CA ASP A 84 -12.87 14.52 -8.85
C ASP A 84 -12.16 15.50 -9.80
N LYS A 85 -11.97 15.10 -11.06
CA LYS A 85 -11.28 15.91 -12.06
C LYS A 85 -11.99 17.24 -12.33
N SER A 86 -13.32 17.25 -12.28
CA SER A 86 -14.15 18.43 -12.58
C SER A 86 -14.33 19.35 -11.38
N ASN A 87 -14.13 18.83 -10.16
CA ASN A 87 -14.26 19.60 -8.93
C ASN A 87 -13.33 19.04 -7.83
N SER A 88 -12.19 19.70 -7.62
CA SER A 88 -11.18 19.31 -6.64
C SER A 88 -11.62 19.39 -5.17
N ALA A 89 -12.80 19.95 -4.88
CA ALA A 89 -13.37 19.91 -3.53
C ALA A 89 -13.91 18.52 -3.16
N PHE A 90 -14.19 17.65 -4.15
CA PHE A 90 -14.58 16.27 -3.90
C PHE A 90 -13.34 15.38 -3.81
N ILE A 91 -13.03 14.95 -2.60
CA ILE A 91 -11.91 14.06 -2.28
C ILE A 91 -12.46 12.64 -2.08
N TYR A 92 -11.97 11.69 -2.86
CA TYR A 92 -12.32 10.27 -2.75
C TYR A 92 -11.39 9.53 -1.78
N TYR A 93 -10.12 9.93 -1.78
CA TYR A 93 -9.08 9.40 -0.91
C TYR A 93 -8.00 10.47 -0.73
N ALA A 94 -7.45 10.59 0.48
CA ALA A 94 -6.22 11.33 0.69
C ALA A 94 -5.48 10.77 1.91
N ASP A 95 -4.20 10.50 1.73
CA ASP A 95 -3.28 10.15 2.80
C ASP A 95 -1.97 10.89 2.56
N SER A 96 -1.60 11.73 3.52
CA SER A 96 -0.43 12.58 3.42
C SER A 96 0.86 11.81 3.64
N TYR A 97 0.83 10.61 4.20
CA TYR A 97 2.05 9.86 4.45
C TYR A 97 1.81 8.35 4.55
N ILE A 98 2.22 7.65 3.49
CA ILE A 98 2.30 6.21 3.43
C ILE A 98 3.78 5.83 3.44
N GLY A 99 4.20 5.16 4.51
CA GLY A 99 5.59 4.72 4.67
C GLY A 99 6.03 3.77 3.56
N ALA A 100 7.33 3.73 3.27
CA ALA A 100 7.93 2.77 2.36
C ALA A 100 7.57 1.33 2.79
N GLY A 101 7.02 0.53 1.87
CA GLY A 101 6.57 -0.84 2.14
C GLY A 101 5.33 -0.95 3.04
N SER A 102 4.64 0.17 3.29
CA SER A 102 3.40 0.22 4.06
C SER A 102 2.18 0.29 3.13
N ASN A 103 0.99 0.16 3.71
CA ASN A 103 -0.28 0.31 3.01
C ASN A 103 -1.19 1.25 3.79
N SER A 104 -2.19 1.77 3.10
CA SER A 104 -3.24 2.61 3.67
C SER A 104 -4.57 2.26 3.03
N ALA A 105 -5.63 2.30 3.83
CA ALA A 105 -6.97 1.90 3.42
C ALA A 105 -8.00 2.87 3.98
N GLN A 106 -8.89 3.34 3.10
CA GLN A 106 -10.07 4.11 3.48
C GLN A 106 -11.32 3.28 3.17
N THR A 107 -12.09 2.94 4.20
CA THR A 107 -13.36 2.21 4.09
C THR A 107 -14.55 3.16 4.26
N GLY A 108 -15.74 2.73 3.85
CA GLY A 108 -16.94 3.58 3.91
C GLY A 108 -16.90 4.78 2.96
N THR A 109 -16.04 4.72 1.94
CA THR A 109 -15.95 5.73 0.89
C THR A 109 -16.86 5.38 -0.30
N GLN A 110 -16.98 6.30 -1.24
CA GLN A 110 -17.66 6.06 -2.52
C GLN A 110 -16.62 5.92 -3.62
N ILE A 111 -16.69 4.82 -4.39
CA ILE A 111 -15.90 4.68 -5.61
C ILE A 111 -16.60 5.48 -6.71
N PRO A 112 -15.91 6.43 -7.38
CA PRO A 112 -16.51 7.26 -8.41
C PRO A 112 -16.54 6.55 -9.76
N TRP A 113 -17.38 5.52 -9.85
CA TRP A 113 -17.61 4.80 -11.09
C TRP A 113 -18.10 5.73 -12.20
N ASN A 114 -17.62 5.48 -13.42
CA ASN A 114 -17.96 6.23 -14.63
C ASN A 114 -17.65 7.73 -14.54
N ARG A 115 -16.60 8.09 -13.77
CA ARG A 115 -16.11 9.46 -13.64
C ARG A 115 -14.60 9.52 -13.84
N TRP A 116 -14.16 10.70 -14.26
CA TRP A 116 -12.74 11.03 -14.28
C TRP A 116 -12.31 11.54 -12.92
N MET A 117 -11.30 10.89 -12.37
CA MET A 117 -10.59 11.31 -11.18
C MET A 117 -9.25 11.90 -11.57
N ARG A 118 -8.71 12.74 -10.70
CA ARG A 118 -7.31 13.12 -10.70
C ARG A 118 -6.62 12.41 -9.56
N VAL A 119 -5.62 11.60 -9.90
CA VAL A 119 -4.76 10.92 -8.95
C VAL A 119 -3.43 11.65 -8.92
N ARG A 120 -3.03 12.14 -7.74
CA ARG A 120 -1.70 12.69 -7.52
C ARG A 120 -0.97 11.85 -6.50
N LEU A 121 0.22 11.42 -6.88
CA LEU A 121 1.14 10.73 -6.01
C LEU A 121 2.40 11.57 -5.89
N VAL A 122 2.77 11.90 -4.67
CA VAL A 122 4.02 12.57 -4.38
C VAL A 122 4.99 11.55 -3.78
N VAL A 123 6.22 11.56 -4.26
CA VAL A 123 7.33 10.81 -3.68
C VAL A 123 8.14 11.79 -2.84
N TYR A 124 8.34 11.47 -1.56
CA TYR A 124 9.13 12.31 -0.66
C TYR A 124 10.63 12.03 -0.81
N LYS A 125 11.45 13.07 -0.63
CA LYS A 125 12.92 12.93 -0.65
C LYS A 125 13.39 11.97 0.45
N SER A 126 14.43 11.20 0.15
CA SER A 126 15.13 10.42 1.17
C SER A 126 15.85 11.35 2.15
N GLY A 127 15.71 11.11 3.46
CA GLY A 127 16.46 11.85 4.48
C GLY A 127 15.80 13.13 5.00
N LEU A 128 14.49 13.31 4.78
CA LEU A 128 13.73 14.34 5.50
C LEU A 128 13.88 14.16 7.01
N SER A 129 13.98 15.28 7.74
CA SER A 129 14.09 15.21 9.20
C SER A 129 12.78 14.67 9.79
N GLY A 130 12.87 14.01 10.95
CA GLY A 130 11.69 13.48 11.63
C GLY A 130 10.62 14.54 11.93
N ALA A 131 11.03 15.80 12.15
CA ALA A 131 10.11 16.91 12.33
C ALA A 131 9.30 17.21 11.06
N ILE A 132 9.93 17.17 9.88
CA ILE A 132 9.24 17.35 8.60
C ILE A 132 8.33 16.15 8.31
N VAL A 133 8.78 14.93 8.58
CA VAL A 133 7.93 13.73 8.44
C VAL A 133 6.67 13.83 9.30
N ASN A 134 6.82 14.22 10.57
CA ASN A 134 5.68 14.42 11.47
C ASN A 134 4.76 15.56 11.00
N PHE A 135 5.33 16.64 10.47
CA PHE A 135 4.56 17.73 9.87
C PHE A 135 3.71 17.22 8.70
N ILE A 136 4.30 16.47 7.77
CA ILE A 136 3.60 15.90 6.62
C ILE A 136 2.46 14.97 7.08
N GLN A 137 2.71 14.09 8.05
CA GLN A 137 1.68 13.22 8.63
C GLN A 137 0.51 13.99 9.24
N PHE A 138 0.74 15.21 9.74
CA PHE A 138 -0.30 16.05 10.35
C PHE A 138 -1.15 16.81 9.32
N LEU A 139 -0.67 16.99 8.08
CA LEU A 139 -1.36 17.79 7.07
C LEU A 139 -2.74 17.25 6.66
N GLY A 140 -2.96 15.94 6.75
CA GLY A 140 -4.26 15.33 6.44
C GLY A 140 -4.69 15.52 4.99
N LEU A 141 -5.95 15.90 4.77
CA LEU A 141 -6.61 15.83 3.44
C LEU A 141 -6.10 16.87 2.42
N ASP A 142 -5.55 17.99 2.88
CA ASP A 142 -5.08 19.10 2.04
C ASP A 142 -3.56 19.18 1.96
N PHE A 143 -2.89 18.05 2.22
CA PHE A 143 -1.44 18.02 2.30
C PHE A 143 -0.76 18.52 1.04
N PHE A 144 -1.30 18.19 -0.14
CA PHE A 144 -0.67 18.50 -1.41
C PHE A 144 -0.42 20.00 -1.59
N ASP A 145 -1.32 20.85 -1.09
CA ASP A 145 -1.23 22.31 -1.20
C ASP A 145 -0.25 22.92 -0.17
N SER A 146 0.14 22.14 0.84
CA SER A 146 1.04 22.55 1.92
C SER A 146 2.44 21.94 1.79
N LEU A 147 2.69 21.14 0.74
CA LEU A 147 4.00 20.59 0.49
C LEU A 147 4.91 21.63 -0.15
N GLU A 148 6.15 21.65 0.32
CA GLU A 148 7.20 22.51 -0.22
C GLU A 148 8.13 21.71 -1.12
N ASP A 149 8.69 22.32 -2.16
CA ASP A 149 9.55 21.67 -3.16
C ASP A 149 10.73 20.88 -2.56
N TYR A 150 11.25 21.33 -1.41
CA TYR A 150 12.37 20.62 -0.76
C TYR A 150 11.95 19.28 -0.15
N MET A 151 10.65 19.07 0.10
CA MET A 151 10.10 17.81 0.62
C MET A 151 9.90 16.77 -0.50
N ILE A 152 9.78 17.24 -1.74
CA ILE A 152 9.29 16.46 -2.88
C ILE A 152 10.46 16.01 -3.75
N GLU A 153 10.55 14.70 -3.99
CA GLU A 153 11.45 14.13 -4.99
C GLU A 153 10.80 14.14 -6.37
N GLN A 154 9.54 13.70 -6.44
CA GLN A 154 8.82 13.54 -7.70
C GLN A 154 7.31 13.63 -7.47
N ILE A 155 6.59 14.14 -8.48
CA ILE A 155 5.12 14.11 -8.53
C ILE A 155 4.70 13.32 -9.76
N TYR A 156 3.76 12.40 -9.56
CA TYR A 156 2.99 11.76 -10.60
C TYR A 156 1.57 12.30 -10.55
N GLU A 157 1.08 12.85 -11.65
CA GLU A 157 -0.29 13.37 -11.73
C GLU A 157 -0.96 12.90 -13.01
N ASN A 158 -2.06 12.17 -12.84
CA ASN A 158 -2.75 11.51 -13.93
C ASN A 158 -4.26 11.60 -13.73
N ASP A 159 -4.97 11.82 -14.84
CA ASP A 159 -6.41 11.67 -14.85
C ASP A 159 -6.74 10.18 -15.12
N VAL A 160 -7.53 9.57 -14.24
CA VAL A 160 -7.91 8.17 -14.29
C VAL A 160 -9.43 8.05 -14.40
N PHE A 161 -9.90 7.24 -15.33
CA PHE A 161 -11.32 6.89 -15.46
C PHE A 161 -11.52 5.44 -15.06
N LEU A 162 -12.46 5.17 -14.16
CA LEU A 162 -12.86 3.81 -13.78
C LEU A 162 -14.25 3.50 -14.35
N SER A 163 -14.36 2.48 -15.20
CA SER A 163 -15.63 1.92 -15.63
C SER A 163 -16.24 1.07 -14.51
N SER A 164 -17.57 0.96 -14.47
CA SER A 164 -18.27 0.04 -13.57
C SER A 164 -17.89 -1.43 -13.76
N ASP A 165 -17.28 -1.77 -14.91
CA ASP A 165 -16.81 -3.12 -15.25
C ASP A 165 -15.33 -3.34 -14.89
N GLY A 166 -14.76 -2.48 -14.03
CA GLY A 166 -13.36 -2.57 -13.58
C GLY A 166 -12.31 -2.06 -14.58
N ILE A 167 -12.68 -1.80 -15.84
CA ILE A 167 -11.78 -1.27 -16.86
C ILE A 167 -11.38 0.17 -16.51
N TYR A 168 -10.07 0.46 -16.56
CA TYR A 168 -9.58 1.82 -16.38
C TYR A 168 -8.94 2.40 -17.65
N LYS A 169 -8.95 3.74 -17.74
CA LYS A 169 -8.21 4.52 -18.75
C LYS A 169 -7.43 5.62 -18.05
N THR A 170 -6.22 5.91 -18.53
CA THR A 170 -5.35 6.93 -17.94
C THR A 170 -4.93 7.96 -18.99
N ILE A 171 -4.84 9.22 -18.57
CA ILE A 171 -4.35 10.34 -19.38
C ILE A 171 -3.38 11.14 -18.51
N PRO A 172 -2.13 11.35 -18.94
CA PRO A 172 -1.19 12.18 -18.18
C PRO A 172 -1.66 13.63 -18.17
N VAL A 173 -1.54 14.28 -17.01
CA VAL A 173 -1.86 15.71 -16.90
C VAL A 173 -0.69 16.51 -17.47
N THR A 174 -0.98 17.33 -18.48
CA THR A 174 -0.01 18.24 -19.08
C THR A 174 -0.26 19.65 -18.56
N TYR A 175 0.73 20.20 -17.88
CA TYR A 175 0.75 21.60 -17.50
C TYR A 175 1.10 22.43 -18.74
N LYS A 176 0.21 23.37 -19.11
CA LYS A 176 0.46 24.34 -20.19
C LYS A 176 1.22 25.53 -19.67
#